data_AF-A0A7S1L2T4-F1
#
_entry.id   AF-A0A7S1L2T4-F1
#
_cell.length_a   1.000
_cell.length_b   1.000
_cell.length_c   1.000
_cell.angle_alpha   90.00
_cell.angle_beta   90.00
_cell.angle_gamma   90.00
#
_symmetry.space_group_name_H-M   'P 1'
#
loop_
_entity.id
_entity.type
_entity.pdbx_description
1 polymer ?
#
loop_
_entity_poly.entity_id
_entity_poly.type
_entity_poly.pdbx_seq_one_letter_code
_entity_poly.pdbx_strand_id
1 'polypeptide(L)'
;ALASPGDDSKSFRLLPTGRCMDSNWLPILDDGGCRIAAQALGLADIVPQITSIADRPEGCYFFTNTEELSLTLWLNTSPMSRGNGAQETDVSPKGYRQPLCKNPSLAQ
;
A
#
# COMPACT_ATOMS: atom_id res chain seq x y z
N ALA A 1 0.82 25.38 -6.81
CA ALA A 1 0.24 24.04 -6.67
C ALA A 1 -0.36 23.93 -5.28
N LEU A 2 -1.68 23.85 -5.16
CA LEU A 2 -2.38 23.84 -3.89
C LEU A 2 -2.41 22.40 -3.37
N ALA A 3 -1.54 22.06 -2.42
CA ALA A 3 -1.76 20.91 -1.56
C ALA A 3 -2.93 21.26 -0.64
N SER A 4 -3.99 20.46 -0.68
CA SER A 4 -5.19 20.67 0.13
C SER A 4 -4.86 20.55 1.63
N PRO A 5 -5.32 21.46 2.51
CA PRO A 5 -4.97 21.49 3.94
C PRO A 5 -5.68 20.43 4.80
N GLY A 6 -5.81 19.19 4.30
CA GLY A 6 -6.55 18.12 4.97
C GLY A 6 -5.90 16.73 4.93
N ASP A 7 -4.68 16.59 4.39
CA ASP A 7 -3.97 15.30 4.36
C ASP A 7 -3.03 15.13 5.58
N ASP A 8 -2.62 16.23 6.22
CA ASP A 8 -1.71 16.20 7.38
C ASP A 8 -2.33 15.58 8.65
N SER A 9 -3.66 15.47 8.73
CA SER A 9 -4.35 14.83 9.87
C SER A 9 -4.55 13.32 9.67
N LYS A 10 -4.27 12.76 8.49
CA LYS A 10 -4.48 11.33 8.23
C LYS A 10 -3.29 10.52 8.71
N SER A 11 -3.57 9.43 9.42
CA SER A 11 -2.57 8.45 9.87
C SER A 11 -2.08 7.57 8.72
N PHE A 12 -2.99 7.21 7.81
CA PHE A 12 -2.73 6.29 6.72
C PHE A 12 -3.37 6.79 5.43
N ARG A 13 -2.84 6.35 4.29
CA ARG A 13 -3.46 6.57 2.98
C ARG A 13 -3.20 5.41 2.04
N LEU A 14 -4.16 5.16 1.15
CA LEU A 14 -4.03 4.25 0.02
C LEU A 14 -3.60 5.04 -1.22
N LEU A 15 -2.56 4.57 -1.92
CA LEU A 15 -2.04 5.25 -3.10
C LEU A 15 -2.48 4.57 -4.40
N PRO A 16 -3.28 5.24 -5.26
CA PRO A 16 -3.62 4.70 -6.57
C PRO A 16 -2.44 4.75 -7.56
N THR A 17 -1.51 5.68 -7.39
CA THR A 17 -0.33 5.87 -8.24
C THR A 17 0.88 6.30 -7.41
N GLY A 18 2.09 6.10 -7.94
CA GLY A 18 3.34 6.55 -7.32
C GLY A 18 3.76 5.76 -6.08
N ARG A 19 4.74 6.30 -5.35
CA ARG A 19 5.37 5.69 -4.16
C ARG A 19 5.02 6.48 -2.91
N CYS A 20 5.06 5.83 -1.74
CA CYS A 20 4.87 6.54 -0.46
C CYS A 20 5.83 7.72 -0.31
N MET A 21 7.11 7.50 -0.65
CA MET A 21 8.17 8.51 -0.53
C MET A 21 7.99 9.71 -1.48
N ASP A 22 7.21 9.60 -2.56
CA ASP A 22 6.97 10.69 -3.51
C ASP A 22 6.18 11.86 -2.89
N SER A 23 5.55 11.66 -1.74
CA SER A 23 4.83 12.71 -1.01
C SER A 23 5.25 12.83 0.45
N ASN A 24 6.47 12.42 0.80
CA ASN A 24 6.96 12.36 2.18
C ASN A 24 6.14 11.43 3.09
N TRP A 25 5.53 10.37 2.56
CA TRP A 25 4.94 9.31 3.37
C TRP A 25 5.88 8.10 3.45
N LEU A 26 5.70 7.26 4.46
CA LEU A 26 6.54 6.07 4.64
C LEU A 26 5.79 4.80 4.23
N PRO A 27 6.48 3.81 3.62
CA PRO A 27 5.91 2.48 3.44
C PRO A 27 5.68 1.82 4.80
N ILE A 28 4.68 0.94 4.86
CA ILE A 28 4.39 0.12 6.04
C ILE A 28 5.06 -1.24 5.84
N LEU A 29 6.02 -1.58 6.70
CA LEU A 29 6.94 -2.69 6.51
C LEU A 29 6.68 -3.89 7.43
N ASP A 30 5.64 -3.81 8.26
CA ASP A 30 5.31 -4.79 9.28
C ASP A 30 3.82 -5.18 9.26
N ASP A 31 3.53 -6.40 9.73
CA ASP A 31 2.19 -7.01 9.70
C ASP A 31 1.16 -6.20 10.50
N GLY A 32 1.53 -5.79 11.71
CA GLY A 32 0.66 -5.05 12.61
C GLY A 32 0.27 -3.69 12.03
N GLY A 33 1.23 -2.94 11.51
CA GLY A 33 0.99 -1.69 10.81
C GLY A 33 0.12 -1.87 9.58
N CYS A 34 0.30 -2.95 8.82
CA CYS A 34 -0.48 -3.22 7.61
C CYS A 34 -1.95 -3.47 7.95
N ARG A 35 -2.22 -4.27 9.00
CA ARG A 35 -3.56 -4.51 9.53
C ARG A 35 -4.23 -3.23 10.06
N ILE A 36 -3.52 -2.47 10.88
CA ILE A 36 -4.02 -1.21 11.46
C ILE A 36 -4.37 -0.22 10.35
N ALA A 37 -3.51 -0.09 9.35
CA ALA A 37 -3.74 0.80 8.22
C ALA A 37 -4.95 0.38 7.39
N ALA A 38 -5.07 -0.92 7.06
CA ALA A 38 -6.22 -1.43 6.32
C ALA A 38 -7.54 -1.21 7.08
N GLN A 39 -7.55 -1.43 8.39
CA GLN A 39 -8.71 -1.16 9.24
C GLN A 39 -9.05 0.34 9.26
N ALA A 40 -8.07 1.22 9.43
CA ALA A 40 -8.27 2.67 9.45
C ALA A 40 -8.77 3.23 8.11
N LEU A 41 -8.38 2.58 7.00
CA LEU A 41 -8.81 2.92 5.64
C LEU A 41 -10.14 2.27 5.24
N GLY A 42 -10.72 1.42 6.08
CA GLY A 42 -11.99 0.73 5.80
C GLY A 42 -11.89 -0.26 4.63
N LEU A 43 -10.74 -0.90 4.44
CA LEU A 43 -10.54 -1.87 3.35
C LEU A 43 -11.29 -3.17 3.62
N ALA A 44 -11.68 -3.85 2.55
CA ALA A 44 -12.47 -5.09 2.63
C ALA A 44 -11.70 -6.26 3.26
N ASP A 45 -10.39 -6.32 3.03
CA ASP A 45 -9.49 -7.27 3.66
C ASP A 45 -8.52 -6.52 4.59
N ILE A 46 -8.38 -7.04 5.80
CA ILE A 46 -7.53 -6.48 6.87
C ILE A 46 -6.45 -7.48 7.32
N VAL A 47 -6.40 -8.68 6.76
CA VAL A 47 -5.44 -9.72 7.15
C VAL A 47 -4.40 -9.87 6.04
N PRO A 48 -3.20 -9.30 6.22
CA PRO A 48 -2.21 -9.29 5.14
C PRO A 48 -1.70 -10.69 4.84
N GLN A 49 -1.68 -11.03 3.55
CA GLN A 49 -0.94 -12.17 3.02
C GLN A 49 0.53 -11.79 2.83
N ILE A 50 1.45 -12.65 3.26
CA ILE A 50 2.90 -12.39 3.12
C ILE A 50 3.38 -12.82 1.73
N THR A 51 4.19 -11.96 1.10
CA THR A 51 4.87 -12.26 -0.16
C THR A 51 6.29 -11.70 -0.15
N SER A 52 7.14 -12.17 -1.07
CA SER A 52 8.52 -11.68 -1.25
C SER A 52 8.88 -11.49 -2.72
N ILE A 53 7.91 -11.08 -3.54
CA ILE A 53 8.08 -10.95 -4.99
C ILE A 53 8.66 -9.56 -5.29
N ALA A 54 9.86 -9.54 -5.88
CA ALA A 54 10.71 -8.36 -6.04
C ALA A 54 10.07 -7.21 -6.83
N ASP A 55 9.28 -7.52 -7.86
CA ASP A 55 8.68 -6.50 -8.73
C ASP A 55 7.48 -5.79 -8.10
N ARG A 56 6.89 -6.33 -7.02
CA ARG A 56 5.67 -5.78 -6.40
C ARG A 56 5.96 -4.56 -5.53
N PRO A 57 4.93 -3.80 -5.09
CA PRO A 57 5.13 -2.63 -4.23
C PRO A 57 5.91 -2.95 -2.96
N GLU A 58 6.62 -1.95 -2.44
CA GLU A 58 7.30 -2.04 -1.14
C GLU A 58 6.29 -2.15 0.00
N GLY A 59 6.47 -3.14 0.88
CA GLY A 59 5.68 -3.25 2.10
C GLY A 59 4.20 -3.58 1.85
N CYS A 60 3.33 -2.95 2.65
CA CYS A 60 1.89 -3.19 2.64
C CYS A 60 1.23 -2.61 1.39
N TYR A 61 0.44 -3.41 0.68
CA TYR A 61 -0.36 -2.96 -0.46
C TYR A 61 -1.70 -3.69 -0.53
N PHE A 62 -2.70 -3.01 -1.11
CA PHE A 62 -3.99 -3.60 -1.44
C PHE A 62 -3.99 -4.02 -2.90
N PHE A 63 -4.49 -5.22 -3.20
CA PHE A 63 -4.63 -5.71 -4.55
C PHE A 63 -6.10 -5.88 -4.91
N THR A 64 -6.51 -5.09 -5.90
CA THR A 64 -7.80 -5.25 -6.57
C THR A 64 -7.57 -6.11 -7.80
N ASN A 65 -7.90 -7.40 -7.71
CA ASN A 65 -7.85 -8.33 -8.83
C ASN A 65 -9.12 -8.16 -9.68
N THR A 66 -8.98 -7.69 -10.91
CA THR A 66 -10.11 -7.45 -11.82
C THR A 66 -10.53 -8.68 -12.61
N GLU A 67 -9.69 -9.71 -12.63
CA GLU A 67 -9.98 -10.99 -13.29
C GLU A 67 -10.82 -11.91 -12.41
N GLU A 68 -10.46 -12.02 -11.13
CA GLU A 68 -11.15 -12.88 -10.14
C GLU A 68 -12.14 -12.10 -9.25
N LEU A 69 -12.22 -10.78 -9.42
CA LEU A 69 -13.05 -9.87 -8.61
C LEU A 69 -12.75 -9.96 -7.10
N SER A 70 -11.48 -10.14 -6.74
CA SER A 70 -11.02 -10.25 -5.35
C SER A 70 -10.31 -8.99 -4.88
N LEU A 71 -10.48 -8.70 -3.59
CA LEU A 71 -9.84 -7.59 -2.89
C LEU A 71 -9.01 -8.18 -1.75
N THR A 72 -7.69 -8.03 -1.82
CA THR A 72 -6.77 -8.71 -0.88
C THR A 72 -5.70 -7.77 -0.34
N LEU A 73 -5.37 -7.92 0.94
CA LEU A 73 -4.29 -7.20 1.57
C LEU A 73 -3.01 -8.02 1.54
N TRP A 74 -1.89 -7.37 1.23
CA TRP A 74 -0.60 -8.03 1.13
C TRP A 74 0.48 -7.24 1.87
N LEU A 75 1.45 -7.96 2.43
CA LEU A 75 2.71 -7.42 2.92
C LEU A 75 3.87 -8.03 2.14
N ASN A 76 4.58 -7.21 1.38
CA ASN A 76 5.78 -7.61 0.65
C ASN A 76 7.04 -7.36 1.48
N THR A 77 7.76 -8.44 1.78
CA THR A 77 8.99 -8.41 2.59
C THR A 77 10.26 -8.46 1.76
N SER A 78 10.15 -8.43 0.43
CA SER A 78 11.32 -8.45 -0.45
C SER A 78 12.15 -7.18 -0.34
N PRO A 79 13.46 -7.25 -0.06
CA PRO A 79 14.33 -6.08 -0.06
C PRO A 79 14.47 -5.45 -1.47
N MET A 80 14.27 -6.26 -2.51
CA MET A 80 14.32 -5.81 -3.91
C MET A 80 13.11 -4.95 -4.31
N SER A 81 12.06 -4.96 -3.48
CA SER A 81 10.88 -4.12 -3.70
C SER A 81 11.02 -2.72 -3.15
N ARG A 82 12.16 -2.38 -2.51
CA ARG A 82 12.40 -1.04 -1.95
C ARG A 82 12.22 0.03 -3.03
N GLY A 83 11.34 1.00 -2.76
CA GLY A 83 11.04 2.07 -3.69
C GLY A 83 10.06 1.69 -4.81
N ASN A 84 9.50 0.48 -4.82
CA ASN A 84 8.41 0.14 -5.74
C ASN A 84 7.10 0.74 -5.24
N GLY A 85 6.38 1.38 -6.15
CA GLY A 85 5.10 2.05 -5.88
C GLY A 85 3.90 1.28 -6.42
N ALA A 86 2.81 2.01 -6.62
CA ALA A 86 1.60 1.47 -7.22
C ALA A 86 1.85 0.90 -8.62
N GLN A 87 1.06 -0.12 -8.96
CA GLN A 87 1.17 -0.84 -10.22
C GLN A 87 -0.21 -1.16 -10.78
N GLU A 88 -0.34 -1.00 -12.09
CA GLU A 88 -1.39 -1.62 -12.88
C GLU A 88 -0.77 -2.81 -13.62
N THR A 89 -1.47 -3.93 -13.64
CA THR A 89 -1.01 -5.14 -14.31
C THR A 89 -2.09 -5.65 -15.25
N ASP A 90 -1.77 -5.70 -16.54
CA ASP A 90 -2.64 -6.24 -17.60
C ASP A 90 -2.37 -7.74 -17.88
N VAL A 91 -1.38 -8.31 -17.19
CA VAL A 91 -1.02 -9.73 -17.24
C VAL A 91 -1.58 -10.41 -16.01
N SER A 92 -2.17 -11.59 -16.19
CA SER A 92 -2.82 -12.33 -15.10
C SER A 92 -1.91 -12.56 -13.88
N PRO A 93 -2.40 -12.33 -12.64
CA PRO A 93 -3.73 -11.79 -12.35
C PRO A 93 -3.79 -10.29 -12.66
N LYS A 94 -4.80 -9.88 -13.45
CA LYS A 94 -5.00 -8.49 -13.82
C LYS A 94 -5.46 -7.65 -12.63
N GLY A 95 -5.04 -6.39 -12.57
CA GLY A 95 -5.56 -5.48 -11.56
C GLY A 95 -4.60 -4.40 -11.10
N TYR A 96 -4.88 -3.88 -9.90
CA TYR A 96 -4.22 -2.71 -9.33
C TYR A 96 -3.61 -3.04 -7.98
N ARG A 97 -2.29 -2.82 -7.83
CA ARG A 97 -1.59 -2.88 -6.55
C ARG A 97 -1.39 -1.47 -6.05
N GLN A 98 -1.97 -1.16 -4.90
CA GLN A 98 -2.01 0.18 -4.33
C GLN A 98 -1.30 0.18 -2.96
N PRO A 99 -0.17 0.88 -2.79
CA PRO A 99 0.54 0.92 -1.52
C PRO A 99 -0.29 1.55 -0.42
N LEU A 100 -0.21 0.99 0.78
CA LEU A 100 -0.65 1.65 2.00
C LEU A 100 0.55 2.36 2.62
N CYS A 101 0.40 3.66 2.84
CA CYS A 101 1.44 4.49 3.41
C CYS A 101 1.02 4.99 4.79
N LYS A 102 2.01 5.17 5.67
CA LYS A 102 1.82 5.80 6.98
C LYS A 102 2.44 7.19 7.04
N ASN A 103 1.79 8.06 7.79
CA ASN A 103 2.29 9.40 8.05
C ASN A 103 3.61 9.28 8.82
N PRO A 104 4.68 10.02 8.45
CA PRO A 104 5.96 9.98 9.16
C PRO A 104 5.83 10.29 10.66
N SER A 105 4.84 11.09 11.07
CA SER A 105 4.58 11.38 12.49
C SER A 105 4.19 10.15 13.32
N LEU A 106 3.84 9.02 12.70
CA LEU A 106 3.60 7.73 13.38
C LEU A 106 4.88 6.89 13.56
N ALA A 107 6.03 7.37 13.07
CA ALA A 107 7.31 6.69 13.23
C ALA A 107 8.10 7.17 14.48
N GLN A 108 7.45 7.94 15.37
CA GLN A 108 8.01 8.46 16.62
C GLN A 108 7.76 7.53 17.81
#